data_AF-C3J904-F1
#
_entry.id   AF-C3J904-F1
#
_cell.length_a   1.000
_cell.length_b   1.000
_cell.length_c   1.000
_cell.angle_alpha   90.00
_cell.angle_beta   90.00
_cell.angle_gamma   90.00
#
_symmetry.space_group_name_H-M   'P 1'
#
loop_
_entity.id
_entity.type
_entity.pdbx_description
1 polymer ?
#
loop_
_entity_poly.entity_id
_entity_poly.type
_entity_poly.pdbx_seq_one_letter_code
_entity_poly.pdbx_strand_id
1 'polypeptide(L)'
;MKRSLLLLTLLVGFLGLFRPTEAQAQSGERMLLYTKSGKVIPYRVQHLDSIKFLTDKVDLALHPQIAPHPNGTTGAMKLTIGAVGQNVRRISFVLPEAHQVAKMDEYQCLQLFDPEEAARAGLQILEAEGNKQYDLPSMQRGYSYTALFLPYDELGCPGDVTRIQFSVPLGSLKGEPSMQVPFSDVKANGFKAKLIPNGDVKGYFYLCEETNNPARDQKMQELGIPDLKHYIVQFGVDPETGKPYEGVKEKTFSELKKNVEYTLYVVLIDAEGQYSDLYDTFKVITKPKGTSETASCTIEVTEITEQTATITTTPDVNTSSFREAIFPKGAKTEEEMLAYLRDTPETALLPFHTEKRTWVWEELEPATTYIAIALAKNADDKWGPLVQKEFTTKALQTEPKLPLEYVAEYNLNEEGNNFVSTQATDVSGYFTYQEAIEKANKVTIAGANYHLPTQAEWMSIIPLDKSPVDYINFAVAYDQKDISETVSVAGKEVTSTNDYHAAGDGIVYALRYKGTELVSAWRYELVPNDGHRVLKITARPLASPLTITVEDIAKDSFWTGEKEVVRQFPASGMVTSSGSVVFRGSEGYFWSATDNGPFYAWGMFFGDSSSDVGRYMSRLKNSVRLFVDAE
;
A
#
# COMPACT_ATOMS: atom_id res chain seq x y z
N MET A 1 0.71 -58.52 44.72
CA MET A 1 -0.22 -59.61 45.08
C MET A 1 -1.57 -59.01 45.45
N LYS A 2 -2.65 -59.53 44.85
CA LYS A 2 -4.08 -59.42 45.24
C LYS A 2 -4.24 -59.49 46.79
N ARG A 3 -5.19 -58.87 47.49
CA ARG A 3 -6.66 -58.79 47.26
C ARG A 3 -7.35 -58.03 48.43
N SER A 4 -8.46 -57.33 48.11
CA SER A 4 -9.77 -57.28 48.82
C SER A 4 -9.85 -56.67 50.23
N LEU A 5 -10.46 -55.48 50.45
CA LEU A 5 -11.90 -55.09 50.47
C LEU A 5 -12.59 -55.34 51.84
N LEU A 6 -13.13 -54.28 52.46
CA LEU A 6 -14.37 -54.23 53.28
C LEU A 6 -14.69 -52.74 53.56
N LEU A 7 -15.80 -52.15 53.07
CA LEU A 7 -17.13 -51.98 53.71
C LEU A 7 -17.04 -51.44 55.17
N LEU A 8 -17.81 -50.44 55.67
CA LEU A 8 -19.01 -49.70 55.24
C LEU A 8 -19.26 -48.59 56.31
N THR A 9 -19.63 -47.35 55.90
CA THR A 9 -20.56 -46.35 56.55
C THR A 9 -20.42 -45.95 58.05
N LEU A 10 -20.70 -44.75 58.58
CA LEU A 10 -21.56 -43.60 58.25
C LEU A 10 -21.24 -42.48 59.29
N LEU A 11 -21.22 -41.18 58.94
CA LEU A 11 -21.70 -40.11 59.85
C LEU A 11 -22.04 -38.83 59.08
N VAL A 12 -23.15 -38.22 59.50
CA VAL A 12 -23.94 -37.16 58.89
C VAL A 12 -23.39 -35.76 59.21
N GLY A 13 -23.53 -34.83 58.27
CA GLY A 13 -23.87 -33.44 58.62
C GLY A 13 -23.12 -32.34 57.86
N PHE A 14 -23.58 -31.98 56.66
CA PHE A 14 -23.62 -30.57 56.23
C PHE A 14 -24.82 -30.37 55.29
N LEU A 15 -25.82 -29.65 55.79
CA LEU A 15 -26.99 -29.18 55.07
C LEU A 15 -26.72 -27.71 54.74
N GLY A 16 -26.62 -27.40 53.44
CA GLY A 16 -26.39 -26.05 52.94
C GLY A 16 -26.39 -26.04 51.42
N LEU A 17 -27.59 -25.93 50.83
CA LEU A 17 -27.81 -25.54 49.43
C LEU A 17 -27.15 -26.40 48.35
N PHE A 18 -27.46 -27.70 48.31
CA PHE A 18 -27.66 -28.36 47.02
C PHE A 18 -29.16 -28.35 46.73
N ARG A 19 -29.59 -27.35 45.94
CA ARG A 19 -30.76 -27.57 45.09
C ARG A 19 -30.48 -28.87 44.33
N PRO A 20 -31.49 -29.72 44.03
CA PRO A 20 -31.30 -30.59 42.89
C PRO A 20 -30.84 -29.68 41.76
N THR A 21 -29.70 -29.96 41.14
CA THR A 21 -29.57 -29.63 39.74
C THR A 21 -30.69 -30.42 39.08
N GLU A 22 -31.89 -29.83 39.07
CA GLU A 22 -32.78 -29.93 37.96
C GLU A 22 -31.83 -29.82 36.77
N ALA A 23 -31.66 -30.94 36.06
CA ALA A 23 -31.21 -30.87 34.70
C ALA A 23 -32.04 -29.72 34.11
N GLN A 24 -31.38 -28.61 33.76
CA GLN A 24 -32.04 -27.60 32.95
C GLN A 24 -32.70 -28.41 31.86
N ALA A 25 -34.03 -28.45 31.89
CA ALA A 25 -34.77 -28.93 30.76
C ALA A 25 -34.28 -28.01 29.65
N GLN A 26 -33.36 -28.51 28.82
CA GLN A 26 -33.26 -28.01 27.47
C GLN A 26 -34.72 -28.07 27.02
N SER A 27 -35.37 -26.92 26.85
CA SER A 27 -36.54 -26.87 26.01
C SER A 27 -36.00 -27.19 24.63
N GLY A 28 -35.78 -28.49 24.39
CA GLY A 28 -35.08 -28.99 23.24
C GLY A 28 -36.06 -28.90 22.11
N GLU A 29 -36.37 -27.70 21.64
CA GLU A 29 -37.25 -27.53 20.47
C GLU A 29 -36.63 -28.18 19.23
N ARG A 30 -35.32 -28.43 19.25
CA ARG A 30 -34.53 -28.92 18.13
C ARG A 30 -33.57 -30.04 18.56
N MET A 31 -33.48 -31.10 17.76
CA MET A 31 -32.50 -32.19 17.84
C MET A 31 -31.62 -32.15 16.59
N LEU A 32 -30.32 -32.40 16.73
CA LEU A 32 -29.40 -32.55 15.60
C LEU A 32 -28.81 -33.97 15.61
N LEU A 33 -28.89 -34.68 14.47
CA LEU A 33 -28.22 -35.95 14.27
C LEU A 33 -26.99 -35.73 13.39
N TYR A 34 -25.81 -36.02 13.93
CA TYR A 34 -24.54 -35.96 13.20
C TYR A 34 -24.29 -37.33 12.57
N THR A 35 -24.39 -37.41 11.25
CA THR A 35 -24.09 -38.65 10.52
C THR A 35 -22.59 -38.76 10.30
N LYS A 36 -22.09 -39.98 10.12
CA LYS A 36 -20.68 -40.20 9.79
C LYS A 36 -20.30 -39.68 8.40
N SER A 37 -21.28 -39.46 7.52
CA SER A 37 -21.11 -38.74 6.25
C SER A 37 -20.81 -37.24 6.43
N GLY A 38 -20.79 -36.71 7.65
CA GLY A 38 -20.63 -35.28 7.94
C GLY A 38 -21.92 -34.47 7.81
N LYS A 39 -23.00 -35.04 7.25
CA LYS A 39 -24.33 -34.40 7.19
C LYS A 39 -24.93 -34.28 8.58
N VAL A 40 -25.46 -33.10 8.90
CA VAL A 40 -26.23 -32.82 10.11
C VAL A 40 -27.72 -32.83 9.75
N ILE A 41 -28.50 -33.69 10.40
CA ILE A 41 -29.94 -33.79 10.17
C ILE A 41 -30.69 -33.13 11.33
N PRO A 42 -31.32 -31.95 11.12
CA PRO A 42 -32.08 -31.26 12.15
C PRO A 42 -33.52 -31.76 12.24
N TYR A 43 -34.04 -31.89 13.45
CA TYR A 43 -35.45 -32.18 13.73
C TYR A 43 -36.04 -31.19 14.73
N ARG A 44 -37.32 -30.85 14.57
CA ARG A 44 -38.11 -30.20 15.61
C ARG A 44 -38.65 -31.29 16.54
N VAL A 45 -38.27 -31.26 17.82
CA VAL A 45 -38.65 -32.32 18.78
C VAL A 45 -40.16 -32.40 18.97
N GLN A 46 -40.90 -31.29 18.81
CA GLN A 46 -42.36 -31.29 18.83
C GLN A 46 -43.00 -32.18 17.74
N HIS A 47 -42.28 -32.44 16.65
CA HIS A 47 -42.74 -33.30 15.56
C HIS A 47 -42.25 -34.76 15.69
N LEU A 48 -41.62 -35.12 16.81
CA LEU A 48 -41.12 -36.47 17.08
C LEU A 48 -41.91 -37.11 18.23
N ASP A 49 -42.42 -38.31 17.99
CA ASP A 49 -43.08 -39.12 19.02
C ASP A 49 -42.09 -40.01 19.78
N SER A 50 -41.18 -40.70 19.08
CA SER A 50 -40.18 -41.59 19.68
C SER A 50 -38.94 -41.80 18.80
N ILE A 51 -37.84 -42.27 19.42
CA ILE A 51 -36.60 -42.69 18.74
C ILE A 51 -36.33 -44.15 19.09
N LYS A 52 -36.04 -44.99 18.09
CA LYS A 52 -35.80 -46.43 18.25
C LYS A 52 -34.45 -46.82 17.66
N PHE A 53 -33.69 -47.62 18.40
CA PHE A 53 -32.47 -48.28 17.91
C PHE A 53 -32.78 -49.76 17.66
N LEU A 54 -32.58 -50.19 16.43
CA LEU A 54 -32.79 -51.57 16.01
C LEU A 54 -31.51 -52.37 16.22
N THR A 55 -31.64 -53.66 16.56
CA THR A 55 -30.52 -54.55 16.92
C THR A 55 -30.49 -55.83 16.09
N ASP A 56 -31.44 -55.99 15.17
CA ASP A 56 -31.43 -57.04 14.17
C ASP A 56 -30.30 -56.84 13.16
N LYS A 57 -29.70 -57.97 12.75
CA LYS A 57 -28.69 -57.97 11.69
C LYS A 57 -29.39 -58.07 10.36
N VAL A 58 -29.23 -57.07 9.51
CA VAL A 58 -29.75 -57.05 8.14
C VAL A 58 -28.72 -57.56 7.15
N ASP A 59 -29.15 -58.39 6.19
CA ASP A 59 -28.36 -58.83 5.05
C ASP A 59 -28.62 -57.90 3.85
N LEU A 60 -27.71 -56.95 3.64
CA LEU A 60 -27.74 -55.97 2.55
C LEU A 60 -26.62 -56.19 1.52
N ALA A 61 -26.08 -57.41 1.40
CA ALA A 61 -24.99 -57.71 0.49
C ALA A 61 -25.36 -57.50 -0.99
N LEU A 62 -24.44 -56.92 -1.77
CA LEU A 62 -24.54 -56.75 -3.22
C LEU A 62 -23.34 -57.37 -3.93
N HIS A 63 -23.58 -58.00 -5.08
CA HIS A 63 -22.53 -58.52 -5.96
C HIS A 63 -22.75 -58.08 -7.43
N PRO A 64 -22.70 -56.76 -7.72
CA PRO A 64 -22.86 -56.30 -9.08
C PRO A 64 -21.67 -56.69 -9.97
N GLN A 65 -21.89 -56.74 -11.27
CA GLN A 65 -20.83 -56.93 -12.28
C GLN A 65 -21.05 -55.97 -13.44
N ILE A 66 -19.97 -55.39 -13.95
CA ILE A 66 -20.01 -54.50 -15.11
C ILE A 66 -19.03 -55.04 -16.16
N ALA A 67 -19.52 -55.23 -17.38
CA ALA A 67 -18.74 -55.74 -18.50
C ALA A 67 -19.07 -54.98 -19.79
N PRO A 68 -18.19 -54.99 -20.81
CA PRO A 68 -18.51 -54.44 -22.12
C PRO A 68 -19.81 -55.04 -22.68
N HIS A 69 -20.60 -54.21 -23.35
CA HIS A 69 -21.88 -54.67 -23.90
C HIS A 69 -21.64 -55.69 -25.03
N PRO A 70 -22.37 -56.83 -25.08
CA PRO A 70 -22.13 -57.90 -26.04
C PRO A 70 -22.24 -57.52 -27.52
N ASN A 71 -22.99 -56.46 -27.84
CA ASN A 71 -23.14 -55.96 -29.22
C ASN A 71 -21.91 -55.20 -29.75
N GLY A 72 -20.87 -54.99 -28.92
CA GLY A 72 -19.62 -54.33 -29.32
C GLY A 72 -19.73 -52.83 -29.59
N THR A 73 -20.83 -52.18 -29.22
CA THR A 73 -20.99 -50.72 -29.40
C THR A 73 -19.97 -49.97 -28.54
N THR A 74 -19.19 -49.06 -29.15
CA THR A 74 -18.21 -48.25 -28.43
C THR A 74 -18.89 -47.47 -27.31
N GLY A 75 -18.34 -47.54 -26.09
CA GLY A 75 -18.90 -46.86 -24.93
C GLY A 75 -20.08 -47.55 -24.25
N ALA A 76 -20.64 -48.61 -24.84
CA ALA A 76 -21.74 -49.35 -24.24
C ALA A 76 -21.24 -50.41 -23.24
N MET A 77 -21.76 -50.37 -22.01
CA MET A 77 -21.48 -51.33 -20.95
C MET A 77 -22.77 -52.02 -20.49
N LYS A 78 -22.64 -53.22 -19.91
CA LYS A 78 -23.72 -54.01 -19.33
C LYS A 78 -23.52 -54.12 -17.83
N LEU A 79 -24.47 -53.63 -17.05
CA LEU A 79 -24.53 -53.79 -15.60
C LEU A 79 -25.44 -54.98 -15.27
N THR A 80 -24.93 -55.92 -14.47
CA THR A 80 -25.71 -57.04 -13.92
C THR A 80 -25.77 -56.90 -12.41
N ILE A 81 -26.96 -56.66 -11.87
CA ILE A 81 -27.24 -56.79 -10.44
C ILE A 81 -27.59 -58.26 -10.21
N GLY A 82 -26.64 -59.02 -9.66
CA GLY A 82 -26.84 -60.43 -9.34
C GLY A 82 -27.85 -60.65 -8.20
N ALA A 83 -27.77 -61.82 -7.56
CA ALA A 83 -28.50 -62.07 -6.33
C ALA A 83 -28.07 -61.07 -5.24
N VAL A 84 -29.04 -60.60 -4.46
CA VAL A 84 -28.86 -59.60 -3.41
C VAL A 84 -29.31 -60.15 -2.06
N GLY A 85 -28.83 -59.55 -0.98
CA GLY A 85 -29.19 -59.93 0.39
C GLY A 85 -30.69 -59.88 0.66
N GLN A 86 -31.17 -60.74 1.56
CA GLN A 86 -32.61 -60.95 1.78
C GLN A 86 -33.36 -59.69 2.26
N ASN A 87 -32.63 -58.75 2.88
CA ASN A 87 -33.20 -57.51 3.41
C ASN A 87 -33.14 -56.35 2.42
N VAL A 88 -32.52 -56.50 1.23
CA VAL A 88 -32.47 -55.43 0.23
C VAL A 88 -33.86 -55.15 -0.32
N ARG A 89 -34.27 -53.88 -0.33
CA ARG A 89 -35.55 -53.40 -0.88
C ARG A 89 -35.39 -52.32 -1.94
N ARG A 90 -34.29 -51.56 -1.89
CA ARG A 90 -33.93 -50.57 -2.91
C ARG A 90 -32.41 -50.53 -3.09
N ILE A 91 -31.94 -50.25 -4.31
CA ILE A 91 -30.52 -50.08 -4.62
C ILE A 91 -30.38 -48.79 -5.41
N SER A 92 -29.68 -47.81 -4.86
CA SER A 92 -29.26 -46.63 -5.60
C SER A 92 -27.82 -46.80 -6.06
N PHE A 93 -27.44 -46.24 -7.19
CA PHE A 93 -26.05 -46.24 -7.66
C PHE A 93 -25.68 -44.97 -8.41
N VAL A 94 -24.38 -44.64 -8.40
CA VAL A 94 -23.78 -43.53 -9.15
C VAL A 94 -22.55 -44.02 -9.92
N LEU A 95 -22.20 -43.35 -11.02
CA LEU A 95 -21.11 -43.73 -11.93
C LEU A 95 -20.09 -42.59 -12.14
N PRO A 96 -19.36 -42.14 -11.09
CA PRO A 96 -18.26 -41.19 -11.26
C PRO A 96 -17.08 -41.77 -12.06
N GLU A 97 -16.31 -40.89 -12.66
CA GLU A 97 -15.01 -41.26 -13.21
C GLU A 97 -14.06 -41.66 -12.08
N ALA A 98 -13.20 -42.65 -12.33
CA ALA A 98 -12.42 -43.29 -11.27
C ALA A 98 -11.51 -42.30 -10.52
N HIS A 99 -10.95 -41.31 -11.23
CA HIS A 99 -10.08 -40.29 -10.64
C HIS A 99 -10.82 -39.38 -9.62
N GLN A 100 -12.12 -39.13 -9.83
CA GLN A 100 -12.92 -38.24 -8.98
C GLN A 100 -13.10 -38.83 -7.57
N VAL A 101 -13.17 -40.16 -7.46
CA VAL A 101 -13.43 -40.85 -6.19
C VAL A 101 -12.21 -41.63 -5.67
N ALA A 102 -11.08 -41.58 -6.36
CA ALA A 102 -9.88 -42.36 -6.03
C ALA A 102 -9.37 -42.11 -4.60
N LYS A 103 -9.55 -40.89 -4.07
CA LYS A 103 -9.12 -40.49 -2.73
C LYS A 103 -10.28 -40.42 -1.73
N MET A 104 -11.51 -40.77 -2.12
CA MET A 104 -12.68 -40.67 -1.25
C MET A 104 -12.80 -41.87 -0.32
N ASP A 105 -12.94 -41.61 0.97
CA ASP A 105 -13.32 -42.63 1.95
C ASP A 105 -14.80 -43.04 1.81
N GLU A 106 -15.22 -44.04 2.59
CA GLU A 106 -16.59 -44.56 2.54
C GLU A 106 -17.64 -43.49 2.83
N TYR A 107 -17.37 -42.59 3.77
CA TYR A 107 -18.29 -41.54 4.19
C TYR A 107 -18.43 -40.43 3.14
N GLN A 108 -17.35 -40.08 2.45
CA GLN A 108 -17.37 -39.17 1.33
C GLN A 108 -18.13 -39.77 0.13
N CYS A 109 -17.99 -41.07 -0.12
CA CYS A 109 -18.82 -41.73 -1.14
C CYS A 109 -20.30 -41.75 -0.80
N LEU A 110 -20.68 -41.87 0.49
CA LEU A 110 -22.08 -41.78 0.91
C LEU A 110 -22.71 -40.42 0.58
N GLN A 111 -21.93 -39.33 0.57
CA GLN A 111 -22.43 -38.00 0.21
C GLN A 111 -22.89 -37.94 -1.25
N LEU A 112 -22.31 -38.74 -2.16
CA LEU A 112 -22.71 -38.77 -3.57
C LEU A 112 -24.10 -39.38 -3.82
N PHE A 113 -24.75 -39.91 -2.77
CA PHE A 113 -26.14 -40.35 -2.80
C PHE A 113 -27.11 -39.30 -2.24
N ASP A 114 -26.62 -38.12 -1.84
CA ASP A 114 -27.44 -36.94 -1.63
C ASP A 114 -27.70 -36.25 -2.98
N PRO A 115 -28.96 -35.94 -3.34
CA PRO A 115 -29.27 -35.33 -4.63
C PRO A 115 -28.54 -34.02 -4.90
N GLU A 116 -28.28 -33.19 -3.89
CA GLU A 116 -27.60 -31.91 -4.07
C GLU A 116 -26.11 -32.11 -4.34
N GLU A 117 -25.44 -32.98 -3.57
CA GLU A 117 -24.03 -33.29 -3.76
C GLU A 117 -23.78 -34.08 -5.04
N ALA A 118 -24.67 -35.01 -5.41
CA ALA A 118 -24.62 -35.69 -6.69
C ALA A 118 -24.71 -34.70 -7.84
N ALA A 119 -25.69 -33.78 -7.80
CA ALA A 119 -25.84 -32.74 -8.83
C ALA A 119 -24.62 -31.80 -8.88
N ARG A 120 -24.05 -31.42 -7.73
CA ARG A 120 -22.83 -30.59 -7.65
C ARG A 120 -21.62 -31.30 -8.25
N ALA A 121 -21.53 -32.61 -8.11
CA ALA A 121 -20.51 -33.45 -8.73
C ALA A 121 -20.81 -33.80 -10.21
N GLY A 122 -21.93 -33.32 -10.77
CA GLY A 122 -22.35 -33.66 -12.14
C GLY A 122 -22.81 -35.11 -12.31
N LEU A 123 -23.18 -35.78 -11.22
CA LEU A 123 -23.60 -37.18 -11.19
C LEU A 123 -25.13 -37.30 -11.12
N GLN A 124 -25.63 -38.40 -11.68
CA GLN A 124 -27.03 -38.80 -11.55
C GLN A 124 -27.12 -40.01 -10.62
N ILE A 125 -28.05 -39.95 -9.66
CA ILE A 125 -28.43 -41.09 -8.84
C ILE A 125 -29.41 -41.94 -9.66
N LEU A 126 -29.05 -43.20 -9.86
CA LEU A 126 -29.81 -44.18 -10.62
C LEU A 126 -30.33 -45.26 -9.67
N GLU A 127 -31.45 -45.88 -10.04
CA GLU A 127 -32.07 -46.94 -9.25
C GLU A 127 -31.91 -48.29 -9.95
N ALA A 128 -31.73 -49.33 -9.16
CA ALA A 128 -31.60 -50.69 -9.64
C ALA A 128 -32.36 -51.69 -8.75
N GLU A 129 -32.74 -52.80 -9.37
CA GLU A 129 -33.37 -53.95 -8.72
C GLU A 129 -32.44 -55.16 -8.74
N GLY A 130 -32.52 -55.98 -7.70
CA GLY A 130 -31.83 -57.27 -7.61
C GLY A 130 -32.21 -58.21 -8.76
N ASN A 131 -31.26 -59.06 -9.17
CA ASN A 131 -31.43 -60.02 -10.27
C ASN A 131 -31.81 -59.41 -11.64
N LYS A 132 -31.53 -58.13 -11.88
CA LYS A 132 -31.78 -57.46 -13.16
C LYS A 132 -30.49 -57.02 -13.86
N GLN A 133 -30.61 -56.75 -15.16
CA GLN A 133 -29.55 -56.21 -15.98
C GLN A 133 -29.97 -54.86 -16.58
N TYR A 134 -28.99 -53.97 -16.74
CA TYR A 134 -29.18 -52.61 -17.24
C TYR A 134 -28.13 -52.30 -18.30
N ASP A 135 -28.54 -51.59 -19.35
CA ASP A 135 -27.63 -51.09 -20.39
C ASP A 135 -27.13 -49.70 -20.00
N LEU A 136 -25.83 -49.48 -20.13
CA LEU A 136 -25.15 -48.20 -19.94
C LEU A 136 -24.65 -47.77 -21.33
N PRO A 137 -25.47 -47.05 -22.13
CA PRO A 137 -25.28 -47.00 -23.58
C PRO A 137 -24.21 -46.02 -24.06
N SER A 138 -23.72 -45.09 -23.24
CA SER A 138 -22.96 -43.92 -23.72
C SER A 138 -21.85 -43.48 -22.75
N MET A 139 -21.03 -44.43 -22.29
CA MET A 139 -19.82 -44.12 -21.53
C MET A 139 -18.67 -43.74 -22.45
N GLN A 140 -17.68 -42.96 -21.97
CA GLN A 140 -16.56 -42.52 -22.80
C GLN A 140 -15.53 -43.64 -23.01
N ARG A 141 -15.18 -43.92 -24.27
CA ARG A 141 -14.15 -44.90 -24.64
C ARG A 141 -12.80 -44.58 -23.98
N GLY A 142 -12.16 -45.61 -23.45
CA GLY A 142 -10.84 -45.50 -22.80
C GLY A 142 -10.86 -44.85 -21.41
N TYR A 143 -12.02 -44.47 -20.88
CA TYR A 143 -12.14 -43.89 -19.54
C TYR A 143 -12.35 -45.00 -18.49
N SER A 144 -11.90 -44.73 -17.26
CA SER A 144 -12.16 -45.59 -16.11
C SER A 144 -13.20 -44.95 -15.21
N TYR A 145 -14.12 -45.77 -14.70
CA TYR A 145 -15.21 -45.36 -13.82
C TYR A 145 -15.24 -46.22 -12.56
N THR A 146 -15.84 -45.68 -11.51
CA THR A 146 -16.12 -46.41 -10.27
C THR A 146 -17.62 -46.40 -10.03
N ALA A 147 -18.29 -47.54 -10.20
CA ALA A 147 -19.67 -47.69 -9.78
C ALA A 147 -19.75 -47.82 -8.27
N LEU A 148 -20.52 -46.94 -7.64
CA LEU A 148 -20.83 -46.98 -6.21
C LEU A 148 -22.29 -47.40 -6.06
N PHE A 149 -22.56 -48.43 -5.26
CA PHE A 149 -23.92 -48.91 -4.98
C PHE A 149 -24.24 -48.77 -3.49
N LEU A 150 -25.46 -48.34 -3.20
CA LEU A 150 -25.98 -48.19 -1.85
C LEU A 150 -27.31 -48.95 -1.71
N PRO A 151 -27.33 -50.11 -1.03
CA PRO A 151 -28.55 -50.85 -0.74
C PRO A 151 -29.30 -50.23 0.43
N TYR A 152 -30.63 -50.33 0.42
CA TYR A 152 -31.51 -49.92 1.51
C TYR A 152 -32.41 -51.08 1.93
N ASP A 153 -32.67 -51.18 3.23
CA ASP A 153 -33.66 -52.09 3.79
C ASP A 153 -35.11 -51.58 3.66
N GLU A 154 -36.08 -52.30 4.24
CA GLU A 154 -37.50 -51.95 4.22
C GLU A 154 -37.83 -50.65 4.96
N LEU A 155 -36.99 -50.23 5.91
CA LEU A 155 -37.15 -49.00 6.67
C LEU A 155 -36.42 -47.82 6.02
N GLY A 156 -35.68 -48.07 4.92
CA GLY A 156 -34.86 -47.08 4.25
C GLY A 156 -33.51 -46.85 4.92
N CYS A 157 -33.05 -47.75 5.80
CA CYS A 157 -31.71 -47.68 6.36
C CYS A 157 -30.67 -48.08 5.29
N PRO A 158 -29.65 -47.26 5.01
CA PRO A 158 -28.60 -47.62 4.07
C PRO A 158 -27.66 -48.67 4.66
N GLY A 159 -27.18 -49.58 3.80
CA GLY A 159 -26.05 -50.46 4.09
C GLY A 159 -24.70 -49.83 3.74
N ASP A 160 -23.66 -50.66 3.66
CA ASP A 160 -22.31 -50.23 3.27
C ASP A 160 -22.22 -49.96 1.76
N VAL A 161 -21.32 -49.05 1.36
CA VAL A 161 -21.12 -48.72 -0.06
C VAL A 161 -20.35 -49.83 -0.75
N THR A 162 -20.96 -50.47 -1.76
CA THR A 162 -20.26 -51.43 -2.63
C THR A 162 -19.59 -50.69 -3.79
N ARG A 163 -18.28 -50.88 -3.97
CA ARG A 163 -17.48 -50.20 -5.01
C ARG A 163 -17.02 -51.18 -6.09
N ILE A 164 -17.20 -50.81 -7.36
CA ILE A 164 -16.70 -51.57 -8.51
C ILE A 164 -16.01 -50.62 -9.48
N GLN A 165 -14.70 -50.77 -9.63
CA GLN A 165 -13.94 -50.06 -10.64
C GLN A 165 -13.91 -50.86 -11.95
N PHE A 166 -14.09 -50.18 -13.09
CA PHE A 166 -14.02 -50.79 -14.41
C PHE A 166 -13.53 -49.77 -15.45
N SER A 167 -13.04 -50.28 -16.58
CA SER A 167 -12.59 -49.44 -17.71
C SER A 167 -13.42 -49.73 -18.94
N VAL A 168 -13.79 -48.67 -19.65
CA VAL A 168 -14.49 -48.76 -20.93
C VAL A 168 -13.47 -49.08 -22.02
N PRO A 169 -13.66 -50.11 -22.85
CA PRO A 169 -12.73 -50.45 -23.92
C PRO A 169 -12.50 -49.28 -24.88
N LEU A 170 -11.29 -49.23 -25.44
CA LEU A 170 -10.92 -48.27 -26.48
C LEU A 170 -11.51 -48.74 -27.84
N GLY A 171 -12.83 -48.60 -28.00
CA GLY A 171 -13.54 -48.95 -29.25
C GLY A 171 -13.18 -48.01 -30.41
N SER A 172 -13.70 -48.24 -31.62
CA SER A 172 -13.47 -47.32 -32.75
C SER A 172 -14.38 -46.09 -32.67
N LEU A 173 -13.91 -44.96 -33.18
CA LEU A 173 -14.75 -43.77 -33.38
C LEU A 173 -15.70 -44.00 -34.56
N LYS A 174 -16.82 -43.28 -34.56
CA LYS A 174 -17.74 -43.24 -35.68
C LYS A 174 -17.18 -42.34 -36.79
N GLY A 175 -16.88 -42.95 -37.95
CA GLY A 175 -16.25 -42.25 -39.07
C GLY A 175 -14.76 -42.00 -38.84
N GLU A 176 -14.20 -41.02 -39.53
CA GLU A 176 -12.79 -40.61 -39.42
C GLU A 176 -12.70 -39.13 -39.00
N PRO A 177 -13.11 -38.78 -37.75
CA PRO A 177 -13.09 -37.41 -37.28
C PRO A 177 -11.66 -36.83 -37.32
N SER A 178 -11.51 -35.69 -37.99
CA SER A 178 -10.23 -34.99 -38.14
C SER A 178 -10.41 -33.47 -38.14
N MET A 179 -9.31 -32.75 -37.91
CA MET A 179 -9.29 -31.29 -37.75
C MET A 179 -8.09 -30.69 -38.50
N GLN A 180 -8.30 -29.55 -39.15
CA GLN A 180 -7.23 -28.70 -39.67
C GLN A 180 -7.18 -27.37 -38.92
N VAL A 181 -5.98 -26.88 -38.65
CA VAL A 181 -5.75 -25.62 -37.93
C VAL A 181 -4.70 -24.77 -38.65
N PRO A 182 -5.06 -24.06 -39.75
CA PRO A 182 -4.17 -23.06 -40.31
C PRO A 182 -3.97 -21.87 -39.34
N PHE A 183 -2.71 -21.53 -39.10
CA PHE A 183 -2.29 -20.34 -38.37
C PHE A 183 -2.02 -19.17 -39.34
N SER A 184 -2.36 -17.96 -38.94
CA SER A 184 -2.11 -16.73 -39.71
C SER A 184 -1.84 -15.55 -38.79
N ASP A 185 -1.41 -14.41 -39.35
CA ASP A 185 -1.10 -13.17 -38.61
C ASP A 185 -0.16 -13.42 -37.41
N VAL A 186 0.85 -14.27 -37.60
CA VAL A 186 1.81 -14.62 -36.53
C VAL A 186 2.70 -13.41 -36.25
N LYS A 187 2.49 -12.82 -35.08
CA LYS A 187 3.15 -11.62 -34.53
C LYS A 187 4.01 -12.01 -33.34
N ALA A 188 4.72 -11.02 -32.79
CA ALA A 188 5.56 -11.25 -31.62
C ALA A 188 4.75 -11.56 -30.35
N ASN A 189 3.50 -11.11 -30.28
CA ASN A 189 2.64 -11.21 -29.11
C ASN A 189 1.30 -11.92 -29.39
N GLY A 190 1.19 -12.67 -30.49
CA GLY A 190 -0.08 -13.29 -30.86
C GLY A 190 -0.11 -13.90 -32.25
N PHE A 191 -1.21 -14.58 -32.55
CA PHE A 191 -1.53 -15.16 -33.86
C PHE A 191 -3.04 -15.41 -33.98
N LYS A 192 -3.50 -15.74 -35.19
CA LYS A 192 -4.85 -16.23 -35.44
C LYS A 192 -4.81 -17.72 -35.77
N ALA A 193 -5.79 -18.47 -35.27
CA ALA A 193 -5.99 -19.87 -35.62
C ALA A 193 -7.42 -20.08 -36.11
N LYS A 194 -7.58 -20.84 -37.19
CA LYS A 194 -8.90 -21.23 -37.71
C LYS A 194 -9.06 -22.74 -37.58
N LEU A 195 -9.98 -23.18 -36.73
CA LEU A 195 -10.28 -24.59 -36.47
C LEU A 195 -11.33 -25.07 -37.48
N ILE A 196 -10.97 -26.06 -38.30
CA ILE A 196 -11.78 -26.57 -39.40
C ILE A 196 -12.00 -28.08 -39.21
N PRO A 197 -13.10 -28.49 -38.54
CA PRO A 197 -13.46 -29.90 -38.42
C PRO A 197 -13.96 -30.49 -39.75
N ASN A 198 -13.72 -31.78 -39.99
CA ASN A 198 -14.36 -32.50 -41.10
C ASN A 198 -15.81 -32.94 -40.75
N GLY A 199 -16.50 -33.58 -41.70
CA GLY A 199 -17.91 -33.95 -41.55
C GLY A 199 -18.24 -34.99 -40.47
N ASP A 200 -17.24 -35.72 -39.96
CA ASP A 200 -17.43 -36.74 -38.93
C ASP A 200 -17.30 -36.18 -37.50
N VAL A 201 -16.92 -34.91 -37.36
CA VAL A 201 -16.79 -34.22 -36.07
C VAL A 201 -18.11 -33.54 -35.74
N LYS A 202 -18.79 -34.02 -34.69
CA LYS A 202 -19.98 -33.40 -34.12
C LYS A 202 -19.67 -32.15 -33.30
N GLY A 203 -18.51 -32.15 -32.64
CA GLY A 203 -18.03 -31.02 -31.85
C GLY A 203 -16.60 -31.26 -31.36
N TYR A 204 -16.02 -30.28 -30.66
CA TYR A 204 -14.65 -30.39 -30.16
C TYR A 204 -14.39 -29.48 -28.95
N PHE A 205 -13.38 -29.85 -28.18
CA PHE A 205 -12.81 -29.03 -27.11
C PHE A 205 -11.44 -28.53 -27.54
N TYR A 206 -11.07 -27.29 -27.21
CA TYR A 206 -9.72 -26.82 -27.47
C TYR A 206 -9.20 -25.83 -26.43
N LEU A 207 -7.89 -25.87 -26.21
CA LEU A 207 -7.18 -24.89 -25.38
C LEU A 207 -5.83 -24.56 -26.03
N CYS A 208 -5.43 -23.29 -25.97
CA CYS A 208 -4.12 -22.85 -26.45
C CYS A 208 -3.24 -22.48 -25.26
N GLU A 209 -2.10 -23.14 -25.12
CA GLU A 209 -1.14 -22.88 -24.04
C GLU A 209 0.30 -23.02 -24.55
N GLU A 210 1.28 -22.56 -23.76
CA GLU A 210 2.70 -22.83 -24.02
C GLU A 210 2.91 -24.36 -24.04
N THR A 211 3.61 -24.88 -25.05
CA THR A 211 3.72 -26.35 -25.26
C THR A 211 4.20 -27.09 -24.01
N ASN A 212 5.15 -26.51 -23.28
CA ASN A 212 5.76 -27.09 -22.09
C ASN A 212 5.44 -26.24 -20.85
N ASN A 213 4.17 -25.90 -20.64
CA ASN A 213 3.74 -25.05 -19.52
C ASN A 213 3.80 -25.79 -18.16
N PRO A 214 4.77 -25.49 -17.26
CA PRO A 214 4.85 -26.17 -15.96
C PRO A 214 3.70 -25.78 -15.01
N ALA A 215 3.11 -24.60 -15.18
CA ALA A 215 2.00 -24.15 -14.35
C ALA A 215 0.72 -24.98 -14.60
N ARG A 216 0.54 -25.50 -15.83
CA ARG A 216 -0.56 -26.41 -16.15
C ARG A 216 -0.44 -27.71 -15.37
N ASP A 217 0.75 -28.30 -15.34
CA ASP A 217 0.97 -29.59 -14.68
C ASP A 217 0.73 -29.47 -13.17
N GLN A 218 1.14 -28.37 -12.54
CA GLN A 218 0.79 -28.06 -11.16
C GLN A 218 -0.74 -27.93 -10.96
N LYS A 219 -1.42 -27.17 -11.82
CA LYS A 219 -2.87 -26.99 -11.74
C LYS A 219 -3.63 -28.31 -11.90
N MET A 220 -3.20 -29.19 -12.80
CA MET A 220 -3.78 -30.52 -12.96
C MET A 220 -3.62 -31.36 -11.68
N GLN A 221 -2.46 -31.31 -11.02
CA GLN A 221 -2.22 -32.00 -9.75
C GLN A 221 -3.12 -31.46 -8.64
N GLU A 222 -3.24 -30.14 -8.51
CA GLU A 222 -4.08 -29.47 -7.51
C GLU A 222 -5.57 -29.82 -7.68
N LEU A 223 -6.04 -29.87 -8.93
CA LEU A 223 -7.42 -30.21 -9.26
C LEU A 223 -7.69 -31.72 -9.32
N GLY A 224 -6.66 -32.57 -9.19
CA GLY A 224 -6.79 -34.02 -9.27
C GLY A 224 -7.15 -34.55 -10.66
N ILE A 225 -6.82 -33.81 -11.72
CA ILE A 225 -7.13 -34.16 -13.12
C ILE A 225 -6.08 -35.17 -13.62
N PRO A 226 -6.48 -36.33 -14.17
CA PRO A 226 -5.58 -37.47 -14.36
C PRO A 226 -4.62 -37.32 -15.55
N ASP A 227 -5.04 -36.62 -16.60
CA ASP A 227 -4.24 -36.43 -17.81
C ASP A 227 -4.68 -35.18 -18.60
N LEU A 228 -3.91 -34.85 -19.64
CA LEU A 228 -4.14 -33.66 -20.44
C LEU A 228 -5.44 -33.74 -21.24
N LYS A 229 -5.89 -34.94 -21.68
CA LYS A 229 -7.17 -35.08 -22.39
C LYS A 229 -8.33 -34.64 -21.50
N HIS A 230 -8.36 -35.07 -20.24
CA HIS A 230 -9.37 -34.65 -19.28
C HIS A 230 -9.31 -33.15 -18.99
N TYR A 231 -8.10 -32.59 -18.87
CA TYR A 231 -7.92 -31.14 -18.67
C TYR A 231 -8.51 -30.34 -19.85
N ILE A 232 -8.27 -30.77 -21.09
CA ILE A 232 -8.80 -30.11 -22.29
C ILE A 232 -10.32 -30.28 -22.41
N VAL A 233 -10.88 -31.44 -22.08
CA VAL A 233 -12.34 -31.64 -22.07
C VAL A 233 -13.01 -30.73 -21.03
N GLN A 234 -12.39 -30.55 -19.86
CA GLN A 234 -12.96 -29.75 -18.78
C GLN A 234 -12.85 -28.24 -19.02
N PHE A 235 -11.73 -27.75 -19.55
CA PHE A 235 -11.46 -26.31 -19.68
C PHE A 235 -11.49 -25.79 -21.12
N GLY A 236 -11.49 -26.66 -22.12
CA GLY A 236 -11.51 -26.32 -23.54
C GLY A 236 -12.92 -26.13 -24.12
N VAL A 237 -13.89 -25.77 -23.28
CA VAL A 237 -15.29 -25.48 -23.66
C VAL A 237 -15.46 -24.02 -24.07
N ASP A 238 -16.59 -23.71 -24.70
CA ASP A 238 -17.04 -22.35 -24.91
C ASP A 238 -17.33 -21.69 -23.55
N PRO A 239 -16.67 -20.57 -23.20
CA PRO A 239 -16.80 -19.95 -21.88
C PRO A 239 -18.19 -19.34 -21.63
N GLU A 240 -18.96 -19.04 -22.68
CA GLU A 240 -20.30 -18.46 -22.55
C GLU A 240 -21.34 -19.55 -22.30
N THR A 241 -21.17 -20.71 -22.92
CA THR A 241 -22.18 -21.78 -22.90
C THR A 241 -21.80 -22.99 -22.05
N GLY A 242 -20.51 -23.15 -21.72
CA GLY A 242 -19.96 -24.33 -21.06
C GLY A 242 -20.00 -25.61 -21.93
N LYS A 243 -20.21 -25.47 -23.25
CA LYS A 243 -20.39 -26.59 -24.19
C LYS A 243 -19.21 -26.73 -25.14
N PRO A 244 -19.00 -27.92 -25.76
CA PRO A 244 -18.04 -28.07 -26.84
C PRO A 244 -18.38 -27.15 -28.02
N TYR A 245 -17.35 -26.78 -28.78
CA TYR A 245 -17.49 -25.97 -29.98
C TYR A 245 -18.01 -26.82 -31.14
N GLU A 246 -18.80 -26.20 -32.02
CA GLU A 246 -19.33 -26.81 -33.24
C GLU A 246 -18.99 -25.95 -34.47
N GLY A 247 -18.81 -26.61 -35.61
CA GLY A 247 -18.52 -25.96 -36.88
C GLY A 247 -17.12 -25.32 -36.97
N VAL A 248 -16.92 -24.49 -37.99
CA VAL A 248 -15.65 -23.77 -38.17
C VAL A 248 -15.58 -22.59 -37.21
N LYS A 249 -14.46 -22.45 -36.49
CA LYS A 249 -14.20 -21.31 -35.59
C LYS A 249 -12.88 -20.63 -35.93
N GLU A 250 -12.86 -19.31 -35.79
CA GLU A 250 -11.64 -18.51 -35.90
C GLU A 250 -11.41 -17.77 -34.59
N LYS A 251 -10.19 -17.88 -34.04
CA LYS A 251 -9.81 -17.26 -32.78
C LYS A 251 -8.52 -16.47 -32.95
N THR A 252 -8.50 -15.26 -32.39
CA THR A 252 -7.29 -14.47 -32.21
C THR A 252 -6.75 -14.71 -30.81
N PHE A 253 -5.48 -15.06 -30.72
CA PHE A 253 -4.73 -15.17 -29.47
C PHE A 253 -3.77 -13.97 -29.38
N SER A 254 -3.87 -13.22 -28.29
CA SER A 254 -3.09 -12.01 -28.02
C SER A 254 -2.40 -12.10 -26.67
N GLU A 255 -1.52 -11.15 -26.37
CA GLU A 255 -0.79 -11.06 -25.09
C GLU A 255 0.10 -12.29 -24.81
N LEU A 256 0.53 -12.95 -25.88
CA LEU A 256 1.40 -14.11 -25.79
C LEU A 256 2.87 -13.69 -25.60
N LYS A 257 3.66 -14.57 -24.98
CA LYS A 257 5.11 -14.42 -24.87
C LYS A 257 5.74 -14.47 -26.26
N LYS A 258 6.82 -13.71 -26.42
CA LYS A 258 7.57 -13.57 -27.68
C LYS A 258 8.53 -14.72 -27.86
N ASN A 259 8.69 -15.21 -29.10
CA ASN A 259 9.56 -16.34 -29.42
C ASN A 259 9.27 -17.62 -28.61
N VAL A 260 7.99 -17.89 -28.34
CA VAL A 260 7.54 -19.05 -27.56
C VAL A 260 6.67 -19.95 -28.43
N GLU A 261 6.87 -21.27 -28.30
CA GLU A 261 6.03 -22.28 -28.94
C GLU A 261 4.73 -22.47 -28.14
N TYR A 262 3.61 -22.30 -28.83
CA TYR A 262 2.27 -22.58 -28.32
C TYR A 262 1.70 -23.81 -29.02
N THR A 263 1.01 -24.65 -28.26
CA THR A 263 0.24 -25.79 -28.79
C THR A 263 -1.26 -25.52 -28.61
N LEU A 264 -2.02 -25.70 -29.68
CA LEU A 264 -3.47 -25.74 -29.66
C LEU A 264 -3.91 -27.19 -29.46
N TYR A 265 -4.15 -27.57 -28.22
CA TYR A 265 -4.61 -28.91 -27.86
C TYR A 265 -6.08 -29.08 -28.22
N VAL A 266 -6.44 -30.19 -28.87
CA VAL A 266 -7.81 -30.45 -29.33
C VAL A 266 -8.26 -31.87 -29.00
N VAL A 267 -9.50 -32.02 -28.53
CA VAL A 267 -10.19 -33.32 -28.40
C VAL A 267 -11.48 -33.24 -29.22
N LEU A 268 -11.66 -34.17 -30.16
CA LEU A 268 -12.82 -34.21 -31.06
C LEU A 268 -13.92 -35.09 -30.49
N ILE A 269 -15.16 -34.79 -30.86
CA ILE A 269 -16.36 -35.56 -30.55
C ILE A 269 -16.92 -36.09 -31.87
N ASP A 270 -17.05 -37.41 -31.98
CA ASP A 270 -17.65 -38.03 -33.17
C ASP A 270 -19.20 -37.92 -33.17
N ALA A 271 -19.83 -38.44 -34.23
CA ALA A 271 -21.29 -38.42 -34.37
C ALA A 271 -22.06 -39.11 -33.23
N GLU A 272 -21.45 -40.11 -32.57
CA GLU A 272 -22.03 -40.88 -31.46
C GLU A 272 -21.67 -40.31 -30.08
N GLY A 273 -20.90 -39.22 -30.02
CA GLY A 273 -20.54 -38.53 -28.77
C GLY A 273 -19.26 -39.04 -28.10
N GLN A 274 -18.48 -39.88 -28.78
CA GLN A 274 -17.23 -40.44 -28.26
C GLN A 274 -16.05 -39.51 -28.50
N TYR A 275 -15.16 -39.43 -27.52
CA TYR A 275 -13.98 -38.57 -27.59
C TYR A 275 -12.80 -39.24 -28.31
N SER A 276 -12.17 -38.49 -29.22
CA SER A 276 -10.91 -38.86 -29.85
C SER A 276 -9.76 -38.91 -28.86
N ASP A 277 -8.61 -39.38 -29.32
CA ASP A 277 -7.35 -39.12 -28.62
C ASP A 277 -6.98 -37.63 -28.72
N LEU A 278 -6.05 -37.19 -27.88
CA LEU A 278 -5.59 -35.80 -27.84
C LEU A 278 -4.81 -35.45 -29.12
N TYR A 279 -5.17 -34.34 -29.76
CA TYR A 279 -4.37 -33.72 -30.80
C TYR A 279 -3.45 -32.68 -30.17
N ASP A 280 -2.15 -32.89 -30.23
CA ASP A 280 -1.08 -32.01 -29.70
C ASP A 280 -0.12 -31.52 -30.81
N THR A 281 -0.51 -31.73 -32.07
CA THR A 281 0.33 -31.47 -33.25
C THR A 281 0.16 -30.06 -33.82
N PHE A 282 -0.87 -29.32 -33.42
CA PHE A 282 -1.13 -27.96 -33.90
C PHE A 282 -0.27 -26.95 -33.15
N LYS A 283 0.94 -26.70 -33.67
CA LYS A 283 1.94 -25.85 -33.03
C LYS A 283 2.23 -24.59 -33.82
N VAL A 284 2.51 -23.50 -33.11
CA VAL A 284 2.90 -22.22 -33.69
C VAL A 284 3.89 -21.52 -32.77
N ILE A 285 4.91 -20.89 -33.36
CA ILE A 285 5.90 -20.10 -32.63
C ILE A 285 5.61 -18.63 -32.88
N THR A 286 5.41 -17.84 -31.82
CA THR A 286 5.29 -16.38 -31.95
C THR A 286 6.60 -15.79 -32.47
N LYS A 287 6.55 -14.68 -33.20
CA LYS A 287 7.78 -14.05 -33.71
C LYS A 287 8.66 -13.52 -32.55
N PRO A 288 9.98 -13.45 -32.72
CA PRO A 288 10.80 -12.68 -31.80
C PRO A 288 10.43 -11.18 -31.87
N LYS A 289 10.67 -10.46 -30.77
CA LYS A 289 10.61 -8.99 -30.76
C LYS A 289 11.99 -8.45 -31.09
N GLY A 290 12.05 -7.37 -31.87
CA GLY A 290 13.30 -6.80 -32.35
C GLY A 290 13.78 -7.46 -33.64
N THR A 291 15.00 -7.15 -34.04
CA THR A 291 15.68 -7.75 -35.20
C THR A 291 17.01 -8.36 -34.73
N SER A 292 17.77 -8.98 -35.63
CA SER A 292 19.13 -9.45 -35.34
C SER A 292 20.19 -8.33 -35.42
N GLU A 293 19.80 -7.10 -35.76
CA GLU A 293 20.70 -5.94 -35.75
C GLU A 293 21.04 -5.49 -34.31
N THR A 294 21.97 -4.54 -34.16
CA THR A 294 22.33 -3.99 -32.85
C THR A 294 21.13 -3.27 -32.24
N ALA A 295 20.73 -3.70 -31.04
CA ALA A 295 19.70 -3.07 -30.24
C ALA A 295 20.24 -1.87 -29.45
N SER A 296 19.43 -0.84 -29.27
CA SER A 296 19.78 0.33 -28.47
C SER A 296 18.53 1.00 -27.86
N CYS A 297 18.78 1.88 -26.89
CA CYS A 297 17.77 2.72 -26.27
C CYS A 297 18.12 4.21 -26.40
N THR A 298 17.15 5.07 -26.10
CA THR A 298 17.37 6.49 -25.84
C THR A 298 16.88 6.82 -24.44
N ILE A 299 17.58 7.70 -23.72
CA ILE A 299 17.25 8.13 -22.36
C ILE A 299 16.96 9.64 -22.39
N GLU A 300 15.80 10.03 -21.88
CA GLU A 300 15.39 11.40 -21.63
C GLU A 300 15.18 11.61 -20.12
N VAL A 301 15.63 12.75 -19.58
CA VAL A 301 15.47 13.10 -18.16
C VAL A 301 14.72 14.43 -18.06
N THR A 302 13.61 14.44 -17.33
CA THR A 302 12.72 15.58 -17.14
C THR A 302 12.33 15.73 -15.67
N GLU A 303 11.61 16.82 -15.34
CA GLU A 303 10.99 17.04 -14.02
C GLU A 303 11.96 16.90 -12.83
N ILE A 304 13.18 17.40 -12.99
CA ILE A 304 14.21 17.29 -11.94
C ILE A 304 13.86 18.21 -10.76
N THR A 305 13.76 17.62 -9.57
CA THR A 305 13.60 18.29 -8.28
C THR A 305 14.86 18.09 -7.42
N GLU A 306 14.81 18.48 -6.15
CA GLU A 306 15.83 18.21 -5.15
C GLU A 306 15.95 16.73 -4.80
N GLN A 307 14.87 15.95 -4.92
CA GLN A 307 14.85 14.55 -4.48
C GLN A 307 14.26 13.58 -5.52
N THR A 308 13.86 14.08 -6.69
CA THR A 308 13.27 13.25 -7.75
C THR A 308 13.73 13.64 -9.15
N ALA A 309 13.64 12.69 -10.08
CA ALA A 309 13.76 12.93 -11.51
C ALA A 309 12.93 11.91 -12.31
N THR A 310 12.30 12.37 -13.39
CA THR A 310 11.54 11.51 -14.30
C THR A 310 12.45 11.06 -15.45
N ILE A 311 12.63 9.74 -15.59
CA ILE A 311 13.46 9.13 -16.63
C ILE A 311 12.56 8.39 -17.61
N THR A 312 12.75 8.67 -18.90
CA THR A 312 12.07 7.99 -19.99
C THR A 312 13.08 7.25 -20.87
N THR A 313 12.97 5.94 -20.93
CA THR A 313 13.79 5.08 -21.78
C THR A 313 12.95 4.53 -22.93
N THR A 314 13.36 4.82 -24.16
CA THR A 314 12.66 4.38 -25.39
C THR A 314 13.53 3.38 -26.16
N PRO A 315 13.12 2.11 -26.29
CA PRO A 315 13.84 1.12 -27.10
C PRO A 315 13.66 1.41 -28.60
N ASP A 316 14.67 1.09 -29.40
CA ASP A 316 14.57 1.13 -30.86
C ASP A 316 13.82 -0.09 -31.44
N VAL A 317 13.67 -0.14 -32.77
CA VAL A 317 13.00 -1.22 -33.48
C VAL A 317 13.75 -2.56 -33.40
N ASN A 318 15.05 -2.54 -33.11
CA ASN A 318 15.90 -3.72 -33.05
C ASN A 318 15.87 -4.38 -31.66
N THR A 319 15.40 -3.66 -30.65
CA THR A 319 15.38 -4.08 -29.25
C THR A 319 14.26 -5.09 -28.96
N SER A 320 14.66 -6.25 -28.45
CA SER A 320 13.76 -7.27 -27.88
C SER A 320 13.34 -6.91 -26.46
N SER A 321 14.32 -6.48 -25.66
CA SER A 321 14.18 -6.07 -24.27
C SER A 321 15.34 -5.18 -23.83
N PHE A 322 15.16 -4.42 -22.75
CA PHE A 322 16.20 -3.61 -22.13
C PHE A 322 16.04 -3.56 -20.61
N ARG A 323 17.08 -3.09 -19.93
CA ARG A 323 17.07 -2.76 -18.50
C ARG A 323 17.60 -1.35 -18.30
N GLU A 324 17.20 -0.72 -17.20
CA GLU A 324 17.64 0.62 -16.82
C GLU A 324 17.91 0.73 -15.33
N ALA A 325 18.79 1.66 -14.96
CA ALA A 325 19.11 1.99 -13.57
C ALA A 325 19.66 3.43 -13.49
N ILE A 326 19.79 3.94 -12.27
CA ILE A 326 20.56 5.15 -11.98
C ILE A 326 21.63 4.88 -10.95
N PHE A 327 22.74 5.61 -11.03
CA PHE A 327 23.80 5.61 -10.02
C PHE A 327 24.29 7.04 -9.77
N PRO A 328 24.68 7.39 -8.52
CA PRO A 328 25.46 8.60 -8.29
C PRO A 328 26.71 8.58 -9.17
N LYS A 329 27.07 9.74 -9.74
CA LYS A 329 28.23 9.85 -10.63
C LYS A 329 29.50 9.46 -9.88
N GLY A 330 30.24 8.50 -10.44
CA GLY A 330 31.46 7.95 -9.85
C GLY A 330 31.25 6.81 -8.84
N ALA A 331 30.00 6.40 -8.55
CA ALA A 331 29.73 5.27 -7.66
C ALA A 331 30.05 3.89 -8.27
N LYS A 332 30.10 3.79 -9.61
CA LYS A 332 30.42 2.59 -10.37
C LYS A 332 31.21 2.91 -11.63
N THR A 333 32.09 2.00 -12.06
CA THR A 333 32.70 2.06 -13.40
C THR A 333 31.71 1.63 -14.49
N GLU A 334 32.04 1.89 -15.76
CA GLU A 334 31.21 1.47 -16.89
C GLU A 334 31.04 -0.06 -16.93
N GLU A 335 32.11 -0.81 -16.66
CA GLU A 335 32.08 -2.28 -16.59
C GLU A 335 31.19 -2.79 -15.46
N GLU A 336 31.19 -2.14 -14.30
CA GLU A 336 30.33 -2.50 -13.17
C GLU A 336 28.86 -2.20 -13.48
N MET A 337 28.56 -1.09 -14.16
CA MET A 337 27.22 -0.74 -14.63
C MET A 337 26.71 -1.75 -15.66
N LEU A 338 27.55 -2.13 -16.62
CA LEU A 338 27.27 -3.18 -17.61
C LEU A 338 26.99 -4.52 -16.93
N ALA A 339 27.88 -4.95 -16.03
CA ALA A 339 27.71 -6.20 -15.29
C ALA A 339 26.42 -6.18 -14.44
N TYR A 340 26.10 -5.07 -13.81
CA TYR A 340 24.86 -4.93 -13.03
C TYR A 340 23.61 -5.15 -13.89
N LEU A 341 23.50 -4.48 -15.04
CA LEU A 341 22.35 -4.63 -15.93
C LEU A 341 22.30 -6.03 -16.59
N ARG A 342 23.45 -6.59 -16.94
CA ARG A 342 23.56 -7.85 -17.68
C ARG A 342 23.43 -9.10 -16.81
N ASP A 343 24.18 -9.15 -15.72
CA ASP A 343 24.49 -10.38 -14.98
C ASP A 343 23.61 -10.56 -13.73
N THR A 344 22.93 -9.49 -13.26
CA THR A 344 22.00 -9.57 -12.14
C THR A 344 20.74 -10.37 -12.54
N PRO A 345 20.30 -11.35 -11.73
CA PRO A 345 19.03 -12.04 -11.97
C PRO A 345 17.85 -11.07 -12.06
N GLU A 346 16.80 -11.46 -12.78
CA GLU A 346 15.59 -10.65 -12.84
C GLU A 346 14.92 -10.55 -11.46
N THR A 347 14.62 -9.31 -11.06
CA THR A 347 13.94 -9.00 -9.80
C THR A 347 12.90 -7.91 -10.05
N ALA A 348 12.00 -7.69 -9.09
CA ALA A 348 11.04 -6.58 -9.17
C ALA A 348 11.70 -5.19 -9.29
N LEU A 349 12.93 -5.04 -8.80
CA LEU A 349 13.70 -3.79 -8.85
C LEU A 349 14.53 -3.65 -10.14
N LEU A 350 14.80 -4.75 -10.84
CA LEU A 350 15.52 -4.77 -12.12
C LEU A 350 14.85 -5.72 -13.13
N PRO A 351 13.60 -5.43 -13.55
CA PRO A 351 12.88 -6.23 -14.52
C PRO A 351 13.36 -5.96 -15.94
N PHE A 352 13.09 -6.89 -16.87
CA PHE A 352 13.22 -6.58 -18.30
C PHE A 352 12.02 -5.79 -18.81
N HIS A 353 12.30 -4.70 -19.51
CA HIS A 353 11.31 -3.91 -20.21
C HIS A 353 11.35 -4.21 -21.69
N THR A 354 10.21 -4.14 -22.35
CA THR A 354 10.15 -4.34 -23.80
C THR A 354 9.61 -3.12 -24.52
N GLU A 355 8.73 -2.34 -23.90
CA GLU A 355 8.18 -1.11 -24.46
C GLU A 355 8.83 0.11 -23.81
N LYS A 356 8.57 1.30 -24.37
CA LYS A 356 8.94 2.58 -23.76
C LYS A 356 8.52 2.60 -22.28
N ARG A 357 9.45 2.99 -21.41
CA ARG A 357 9.21 3.12 -19.97
C ARG A 357 9.46 4.55 -19.53
N THR A 358 8.57 5.07 -18.71
CA THR A 358 8.72 6.33 -17.99
C THR A 358 8.58 6.05 -16.51
N TRP A 359 9.54 6.50 -15.70
CA TRP A 359 9.59 6.23 -14.27
C TRP A 359 10.12 7.43 -13.49
N VAL A 360 9.48 7.69 -12.35
CA VAL A 360 9.93 8.70 -11.39
C VAL A 360 10.88 8.02 -10.42
N TRP A 361 12.13 8.45 -10.40
CA TRP A 361 13.10 8.03 -9.41
C TRP A 361 13.00 8.96 -8.21
N GLU A 362 12.72 8.39 -7.05
CA GLU A 362 12.49 9.08 -5.78
C GLU A 362 13.69 8.90 -4.84
N GLU A 363 13.67 9.60 -3.69
CA GLU A 363 14.68 9.51 -2.64
C GLU A 363 16.11 9.81 -3.13
N LEU A 364 16.24 10.73 -4.09
CA LEU A 364 17.53 11.20 -4.57
C LEU A 364 18.13 12.22 -3.59
N GLU A 365 19.46 12.26 -3.52
CA GLU A 365 20.17 13.25 -2.72
C GLU A 365 20.11 14.63 -3.41
N PRO A 366 19.82 15.72 -2.69
CA PRO A 366 19.90 17.08 -3.22
C PRO A 366 21.29 17.44 -3.73
N ALA A 367 21.35 18.32 -4.73
CA ALA A 367 22.57 18.82 -5.36
C ALA A 367 23.56 17.72 -5.82
N THR A 368 23.06 16.52 -6.13
CA THR A 368 23.87 15.35 -6.47
C THR A 368 23.74 15.02 -7.95
N THR A 369 24.87 14.71 -8.60
CA THR A 369 24.89 14.31 -10.00
C THR A 369 24.74 12.79 -10.11
N TYR A 370 23.81 12.35 -10.94
CA TYR A 370 23.52 10.96 -11.24
C TYR A 370 23.77 10.65 -12.72
N ILE A 371 23.98 9.37 -13.01
CA ILE A 371 24.04 8.82 -14.37
C ILE A 371 22.88 7.83 -14.50
N ALA A 372 21.93 8.15 -15.38
CA ALA A 372 20.92 7.21 -15.84
C ALA A 372 21.51 6.32 -16.93
N ILE A 373 21.31 5.00 -16.83
CA ILE A 373 21.87 4.03 -17.77
C ILE A 373 20.78 3.09 -18.31
N ALA A 374 20.98 2.61 -19.54
CA ALA A 374 20.15 1.56 -20.13
C ALA A 374 20.99 0.61 -20.99
N LEU A 375 20.64 -0.67 -20.98
CA LEU A 375 21.29 -1.72 -21.78
C LEU A 375 20.25 -2.60 -22.46
N ALA A 376 20.32 -2.69 -23.79
CA ALA A 376 19.33 -3.37 -24.63
C ALA A 376 19.87 -4.70 -25.19
N LYS A 377 18.96 -5.64 -25.45
CA LYS A 377 19.18 -6.89 -26.20
C LYS A 377 18.39 -6.87 -27.49
N ASN A 378 18.93 -7.51 -28.51
CA ASN A 378 18.23 -7.75 -29.77
C ASN A 378 17.46 -9.10 -29.76
N ALA A 379 16.88 -9.48 -30.90
CA ALA A 379 16.11 -10.73 -31.03
C ALA A 379 16.95 -12.01 -30.81
N ASP A 380 18.28 -11.94 -30.96
CA ASP A 380 19.22 -13.06 -30.79
C ASP A 380 19.84 -13.12 -29.39
N ASP A 381 19.27 -12.40 -28.40
CA ASP A 381 19.82 -12.24 -27.05
C ASP A 381 21.22 -11.58 -26.99
N LYS A 382 21.65 -10.91 -28.06
CA LYS A 382 22.91 -10.17 -28.09
C LYS A 382 22.72 -8.77 -27.51
N TRP A 383 23.60 -8.40 -26.58
CA TRP A 383 23.61 -7.09 -25.96
C TRP A 383 24.12 -6.01 -26.93
N GLY A 384 23.45 -4.87 -26.92
CA GLY A 384 23.89 -3.63 -27.54
C GLY A 384 24.85 -2.83 -26.66
N PRO A 385 25.21 -1.59 -27.07
CA PRO A 385 26.02 -0.69 -26.27
C PRO A 385 25.28 -0.18 -25.03
N LEU A 386 26.03 0.20 -23.99
CA LEU A 386 25.49 0.93 -22.84
C LEU A 386 25.10 2.34 -23.29
N VAL A 387 23.88 2.75 -22.95
CA VAL A 387 23.40 4.13 -23.14
C VAL A 387 23.42 4.82 -21.78
N GLN A 388 23.92 6.05 -21.73
CA GLN A 388 24.05 6.80 -20.49
C GLN A 388 23.67 8.28 -20.65
N LYS A 389 23.06 8.85 -19.60
CA LYS A 389 22.65 10.26 -19.55
C LYS A 389 22.84 10.82 -18.14
N GLU A 390 23.64 11.88 -18.03
CA GLU A 390 23.86 12.56 -16.75
C GLU A 390 22.74 13.57 -16.44
N PHE A 391 22.42 13.72 -15.16
CA PHE A 391 21.56 14.78 -14.64
C PHE A 391 21.96 15.14 -13.19
N THR A 392 21.58 16.33 -12.73
CA THR A 392 21.90 16.82 -11.37
C THR A 392 20.63 17.29 -10.69
N THR A 393 20.33 16.74 -9.50
CA THR A 393 19.20 17.18 -8.68
C THR A 393 19.39 18.63 -8.21
N LYS A 394 18.28 19.31 -7.91
CA LYS A 394 18.32 20.67 -7.37
C LYS A 394 18.88 20.67 -5.94
N ALA A 395 19.44 21.80 -5.51
CA ALA A 395 19.81 21.98 -4.11
C ALA A 395 18.55 22.13 -3.24
N LEU A 396 18.63 21.70 -1.97
CA LEU A 396 17.58 21.93 -1.00
C LEU A 396 17.41 23.45 -0.78
N GLN A 397 16.20 23.99 -0.94
CA GLN A 397 15.92 25.38 -0.59
C GLN A 397 15.40 25.45 0.85
N THR A 398 16.18 26.02 1.77
CA THR A 398 15.69 26.40 3.10
C THR A 398 15.20 27.85 3.07
N GLU A 399 13.93 28.12 3.44
CA GLU A 399 13.44 29.50 3.63
C GLU A 399 14.29 30.15 4.75
N PRO A 400 14.82 31.38 4.56
CA PRO A 400 15.62 32.03 5.59
C PRO A 400 14.73 32.47 6.76
N LYS A 401 15.17 32.20 8.00
CA LYS A 401 14.49 32.66 9.22
C LYS A 401 14.53 34.19 9.30
N LEU A 402 13.40 34.82 9.63
CA LEU A 402 13.32 36.25 9.86
C LEU A 402 14.09 36.65 11.14
N PRO A 403 14.67 37.86 11.19
CA PRO A 403 15.35 38.37 12.39
C PRO A 403 14.50 38.29 13.67
N LEU A 404 13.18 38.50 13.56
CA LEU A 404 12.27 38.43 14.70
C LEU A 404 12.12 37.01 15.28
N GLU A 405 12.34 35.97 14.48
CA GLU A 405 12.27 34.58 14.94
C GLU A 405 13.40 34.24 15.91
N TYR A 406 14.53 34.96 15.81
CA TYR A 406 15.64 34.76 16.73
C TYR A 406 15.36 35.32 18.12
N VAL A 407 14.38 36.20 18.29
CA VAL A 407 14.05 36.77 19.60
C VAL A 407 13.27 35.76 20.43
N ALA A 408 13.59 35.61 21.71
CA ALA A 408 12.83 34.76 22.63
C ALA A 408 11.39 35.28 22.83
N GLU A 409 10.45 34.36 23.05
CA GLU A 409 9.04 34.72 23.26
C GLU A 409 8.80 35.48 24.57
N TYR A 410 9.62 35.27 25.61
CA TYR A 410 9.43 35.89 26.93
C TYR A 410 10.74 36.48 27.52
N ASN A 411 10.60 37.37 28.50
CA ASN A 411 11.74 37.94 29.26
C ASN A 411 12.32 36.89 30.22
N LEU A 412 13.57 37.12 30.67
CA LEU A 412 14.12 36.36 31.80
C LEU A 412 13.33 36.64 33.10
N ASN A 413 13.16 35.59 33.90
CA ASN A 413 12.58 35.65 35.25
C ASN A 413 13.51 36.39 36.24
N GLU A 414 13.01 36.67 37.44
CA GLU A 414 13.78 37.38 38.49
C GLU A 414 15.09 36.66 38.87
N GLU A 415 15.07 35.33 38.89
CA GLU A 415 16.26 34.53 39.18
C GLU A 415 17.32 34.63 38.06
N GLY A 416 16.89 34.92 36.83
CA GLY A 416 17.73 34.99 35.64
C GLY A 416 18.21 33.62 35.14
N ASN A 417 17.42 32.57 35.37
CA ASN A 417 17.75 31.18 34.99
C ASN A 417 16.70 30.52 34.10
N ASN A 418 15.58 31.19 33.84
CA ASN A 418 14.51 30.70 32.96
C ASN A 418 13.71 31.89 32.39
N PHE A 419 12.81 31.60 31.46
CA PHE A 419 11.85 32.60 30.97
C PHE A 419 10.62 32.71 31.88
N VAL A 420 10.01 33.89 31.91
CA VAL A 420 8.65 34.07 32.42
C VAL A 420 7.63 33.39 31.49
N SER A 421 6.42 33.14 31.96
CA SER A 421 5.36 32.46 31.19
C SER A 421 4.28 33.38 30.62
N THR A 422 4.32 34.68 30.92
CA THR A 422 3.34 35.67 30.45
C THR A 422 4.04 36.96 30.02
N GLN A 423 3.33 37.80 29.26
CA GLN A 423 3.77 39.16 28.88
C GLN A 423 3.30 40.22 29.91
N ALA A 424 3.09 39.84 31.17
CA ALA A 424 2.71 40.78 32.21
C ALA A 424 3.86 41.74 32.54
N THR A 425 3.54 42.98 32.91
CA THR A 425 4.55 44.02 33.15
C THR A 425 5.29 43.91 34.48
N ASP A 426 4.87 43.00 35.36
CA ASP A 426 5.41 42.85 36.71
C ASP A 426 6.09 41.50 36.98
N VAL A 427 6.18 40.61 35.99
CA VAL A 427 6.80 39.28 36.14
C VAL A 427 8.28 39.22 35.71
N SER A 428 8.76 40.23 34.98
CA SER A 428 10.13 40.24 34.43
C SER A 428 11.18 40.45 35.52
N GLY A 429 12.34 39.81 35.38
CA GLY A 429 13.51 40.13 36.19
C GLY A 429 14.12 41.49 35.83
N TYR A 430 14.77 42.13 36.82
CA TYR A 430 15.49 43.40 36.64
C TYR A 430 16.95 43.21 37.02
N PHE A 431 17.83 43.42 36.05
CA PHE A 431 19.26 43.18 36.17
C PHE A 431 20.03 44.47 35.96
N THR A 432 21.05 44.73 36.78
CA THR A 432 22.11 45.67 36.38
C THR A 432 22.77 45.18 35.10
N TYR A 433 23.46 46.06 34.38
CA TYR A 433 24.17 45.65 33.17
C TYR A 433 25.17 44.51 33.43
N GLN A 434 25.92 44.59 34.54
CA GLN A 434 26.86 43.54 34.92
C GLN A 434 26.15 42.21 35.25
N GLU A 435 25.05 42.24 36.01
CA GLU A 435 24.26 41.04 36.29
C GLU A 435 23.71 40.41 34.99
N ALA A 436 23.29 41.22 34.02
CA ALA A 436 22.80 40.74 32.73
C ALA A 436 23.91 40.06 31.92
N ILE A 437 25.12 40.64 31.87
CA ILE A 437 26.28 40.01 31.23
C ILE A 437 26.64 38.69 31.92
N GLU A 438 26.74 38.68 33.25
CA GLU A 438 27.14 37.49 34.01
C GLU A 438 26.15 36.34 33.87
N LYS A 439 24.85 36.64 33.89
CA LYS A 439 23.79 35.61 33.86
C LYS A 439 23.36 35.20 32.46
N ALA A 440 23.45 36.11 31.49
CA ALA A 440 22.71 35.95 30.24
C ALA A 440 23.56 36.15 28.98
N ASN A 441 24.86 36.45 29.08
CA ASN A 441 25.72 36.59 27.89
C ASN A 441 25.69 35.34 27.00
N LYS A 442 25.67 34.14 27.61
CA LYS A 442 25.33 32.86 26.95
C LYS A 442 24.68 31.93 27.96
N VAL A 443 23.53 31.36 27.62
CA VAL A 443 22.75 30.49 28.50
C VAL A 443 21.97 29.44 27.72
N THR A 444 21.80 28.25 28.29
CA THR A 444 20.91 27.22 27.73
C THR A 444 19.64 27.18 28.56
N ILE A 445 18.48 27.40 27.94
CA ILE A 445 17.16 27.34 28.58
C ILE A 445 16.30 26.34 27.82
N ALA A 446 15.77 25.34 28.53
CA ALA A 446 14.93 24.29 27.95
C ALA A 446 15.56 23.57 26.72
N GLY A 447 16.89 23.42 26.70
CA GLY A 447 17.61 22.71 25.64
C GLY A 447 17.99 23.55 24.43
N ALA A 448 17.55 24.80 24.34
CA ALA A 448 17.98 25.75 23.32
C ALA A 448 19.03 26.72 23.87
N ASN A 449 20.02 27.07 23.05
CA ASN A 449 21.05 28.03 23.39
C ASN A 449 20.60 29.45 23.06
N TYR A 450 20.83 30.36 24.00
CA TYR A 450 20.48 31.77 23.89
C TYR A 450 21.66 32.64 24.32
N HIS A 451 21.65 33.89 23.86
CA HIS A 451 22.59 34.92 24.26
C HIS A 451 21.86 36.26 24.52
N LEU A 452 22.52 37.11 25.29
CA LEU A 452 22.13 38.52 25.42
C LEU A 452 22.48 39.22 24.10
N PRO A 453 21.51 39.76 23.34
CA PRO A 453 21.76 40.35 22.04
C PRO A 453 22.70 41.55 22.12
N THR A 454 23.58 41.69 21.14
CA THR A 454 24.39 42.89 20.92
C THR A 454 23.53 44.07 20.44
N GLN A 455 24.11 45.28 20.42
CA GLN A 455 23.50 46.46 19.78
C GLN A 455 23.11 46.16 18.33
N ALA A 456 24.01 45.53 17.55
CA ALA A 456 23.77 45.21 16.15
C ALA A 456 22.63 44.20 15.96
N GLU A 457 22.42 43.28 16.90
CA GLU A 457 21.31 42.32 16.89
C GLU A 457 20.00 42.97 17.31
N TRP A 458 19.99 43.86 18.30
CA TRP A 458 18.81 44.66 18.60
C TRP A 458 18.37 45.50 17.39
N MET A 459 19.33 46.10 16.69
CA MET A 459 19.09 46.84 15.45
C MET A 459 18.40 46.02 14.36
N SER A 460 18.54 44.68 14.40
CA SER A 460 17.84 43.79 13.47
C SER A 460 16.33 43.77 13.64
N ILE A 461 15.79 44.22 14.79
CA ILE A 461 14.35 44.29 15.02
C ILE A 461 13.85 45.72 15.30
N ILE A 462 14.69 46.58 15.90
CA ILE A 462 14.36 47.97 16.26
C ILE A 462 15.52 48.88 15.85
N PRO A 463 15.33 49.86 14.95
CA PRO A 463 16.41 50.73 14.49
C PRO A 463 17.04 51.61 15.59
N LEU A 464 18.19 52.21 15.26
CA LEU A 464 18.82 53.24 16.10
C LEU A 464 17.96 54.51 16.16
N ASP A 465 18.10 55.30 17.22
CA ASP A 465 17.48 56.62 17.34
C ASP A 465 17.86 57.56 16.18
N LYS A 466 16.94 58.45 15.81
CA LYS A 466 17.15 59.43 14.73
C LYS A 466 16.50 60.78 15.03
N SER A 467 17.22 61.84 14.71
CA SER A 467 16.72 63.22 14.74
C SER A 467 16.37 63.72 13.33
N PRO A 468 15.29 64.51 13.13
CA PRO A 468 14.33 64.99 14.13
C PRO A 468 13.19 64.00 14.47
N VAL A 469 13.02 62.93 13.70
CA VAL A 469 11.98 61.90 13.90
C VAL A 469 12.61 60.51 13.82
N ASP A 470 12.39 59.71 14.88
CA ASP A 470 12.85 58.32 14.96
C ASP A 470 12.25 57.45 13.85
N TYR A 471 12.92 56.35 13.50
CA TYR A 471 12.42 55.39 12.50
C TYR A 471 11.16 54.66 12.95
N ILE A 472 11.01 54.47 14.27
CA ILE A 472 9.78 53.98 14.89
C ILE A 472 9.28 55.08 15.82
N ASN A 473 8.43 55.96 15.27
CA ASN A 473 7.73 56.97 16.05
C ASN A 473 6.21 56.77 15.93
N PHE A 474 5.56 56.57 17.06
CA PHE A 474 4.13 56.26 17.14
C PHE A 474 3.25 57.51 17.14
N ALA A 475 3.82 58.68 17.45
CA ALA A 475 3.08 59.89 17.77
C ALA A 475 2.96 60.90 16.61
N VAL A 476 3.84 60.83 15.61
CA VAL A 476 3.83 61.75 14.46
C VAL A 476 3.73 61.02 13.13
N ALA A 477 3.07 61.65 12.16
CA ALA A 477 2.99 61.12 10.80
C ALA A 477 4.29 61.40 10.02
N TYR A 478 4.81 60.39 9.32
CA TYR A 478 5.99 60.53 8.46
C TYR A 478 6.12 59.39 7.45
N ASP A 479 6.94 59.65 6.43
CA ASP A 479 7.40 58.68 5.45
C ASP A 479 8.93 58.76 5.33
N GLN A 480 9.60 57.63 5.40
CA GLN A 480 11.04 57.51 5.17
C GLN A 480 11.27 56.35 4.21
N LYS A 481 12.02 56.59 3.13
CA LYS A 481 12.26 55.59 2.07
C LYS A 481 13.75 55.34 1.88
N ASP A 482 14.07 54.10 1.52
CA ASP A 482 15.41 53.62 1.18
C ASP A 482 16.48 53.93 2.24
N ILE A 483 16.10 53.86 3.52
CA ILE A 483 17.01 54.05 4.63
C ILE A 483 17.99 52.89 4.68
N SER A 484 19.29 53.19 4.59
CA SER A 484 20.34 52.18 4.70
C SER A 484 20.59 51.85 6.17
N GLU A 485 20.44 50.58 6.54
CA GLU A 485 20.81 50.06 7.86
C GLU A 485 21.74 48.86 7.71
N THR A 486 22.71 48.76 8.62
CA THR A 486 23.60 47.61 8.77
C THR A 486 23.40 47.03 10.16
N VAL A 487 23.04 45.75 10.22
CA VAL A 487 22.64 45.04 11.44
C VAL A 487 23.27 43.65 11.49
N SER A 488 23.16 42.96 12.62
CA SER A 488 23.56 41.56 12.76
C SER A 488 22.33 40.66 12.84
N VAL A 489 22.23 39.68 11.95
CA VAL A 489 21.19 38.63 11.98
C VAL A 489 21.91 37.30 12.06
N ALA A 490 21.67 36.52 13.12
CA ALA A 490 22.32 35.22 13.31
C ALA A 490 23.86 35.28 13.23
N GLY A 491 24.45 36.34 13.79
CA GLY A 491 25.90 36.58 13.74
C GLY A 491 26.46 37.01 12.37
N LYS A 492 25.62 37.24 11.36
CA LYS A 492 26.02 37.74 10.04
C LYS A 492 25.64 39.22 9.90
N GLU A 493 26.58 40.00 9.37
CA GLU A 493 26.31 41.39 9.00
C GLU A 493 25.40 41.44 7.77
N VAL A 494 24.30 42.19 7.88
CA VAL A 494 23.33 42.39 6.81
C VAL A 494 23.16 43.89 6.59
N THR A 495 23.44 44.35 5.37
CA THR A 495 23.16 45.71 4.92
C THR A 495 21.98 45.70 3.97
N SER A 496 21.01 46.59 4.20
CA SER A 496 19.78 46.65 3.39
C SER A 496 19.21 48.06 3.34
N THR A 497 18.23 48.26 2.46
CA THR A 497 17.42 49.49 2.40
C THR A 497 16.04 49.23 2.98
N ASN A 498 15.51 50.19 3.74
CA ASN A 498 14.27 50.03 4.48
C ASN A 498 13.33 51.23 4.28
N ASP A 499 12.03 50.96 4.22
CA ASP A 499 10.99 51.99 4.22
C ASP A 499 10.25 51.97 5.56
N TYR A 500 9.92 53.14 6.10
CA TYR A 500 9.14 53.33 7.31
C TYR A 500 8.00 54.31 7.06
N HIS A 501 6.80 53.96 7.52
CA HIS A 501 5.59 54.75 7.38
C HIS A 501 4.82 54.76 8.71
N ALA A 502 4.41 55.94 9.14
CA ALA A 502 3.51 56.10 10.29
C ALA A 502 2.46 57.18 9.98
N ALA A 503 1.23 56.94 10.41
CA ALA A 503 0.14 57.93 10.32
C ALA A 503 -0.01 58.78 11.60
N GLY A 504 0.79 58.50 12.64
CA GLY A 504 0.67 59.13 13.96
C GLY A 504 -0.50 58.58 14.79
N ASP A 505 -0.94 57.36 14.51
CA ASP A 505 -2.08 56.67 15.12
C ASP A 505 -1.67 55.54 16.08
N GLY A 506 -0.39 55.46 16.45
CA GLY A 506 0.15 54.43 17.33
C GLY A 506 0.71 53.20 16.62
N ILE A 507 0.72 53.18 15.27
CA ILE A 507 1.24 52.06 14.46
C ILE A 507 2.31 52.58 13.49
N VAL A 508 3.40 51.80 13.37
CA VAL A 508 4.44 52.02 12.35
C VAL A 508 4.53 50.79 11.48
N TYR A 509 4.51 50.99 10.16
CA TYR A 509 4.73 49.96 9.16
C TYR A 509 6.10 50.12 8.54
N ALA A 510 6.78 49.01 8.27
CA ALA A 510 8.07 49.05 7.61
C ALA A 510 8.25 47.91 6.59
N LEU A 511 8.88 48.23 5.47
CA LEU A 511 9.46 47.22 4.57
C LEU A 511 10.94 47.17 4.86
N ARG A 512 11.38 46.10 5.54
CA ARG A 512 12.78 45.95 5.94
C ARG A 512 13.49 44.92 5.08
N TYR A 513 14.82 44.98 5.05
CA TYR A 513 15.69 44.04 4.35
C TYR A 513 15.52 44.02 2.82
N LYS A 514 15.07 45.13 2.22
CA LYS A 514 14.90 45.21 0.77
C LYS A 514 16.25 44.99 0.06
N GLY A 515 16.21 44.19 -1.01
CA GLY A 515 17.40 43.81 -1.78
C GLY A 515 18.15 42.59 -1.25
N THR A 516 17.65 41.94 -0.19
CA THR A 516 18.21 40.72 0.40
C THR A 516 17.19 39.58 0.39
N GLU A 517 17.63 38.36 0.73
CA GLU A 517 16.74 37.21 0.94
C GLU A 517 15.83 37.32 2.17
N LEU A 518 16.10 38.27 3.08
CA LEU A 518 15.34 38.51 4.32
C LEU A 518 14.21 39.55 4.16
N VAL A 519 13.94 40.00 2.93
CA VAL A 519 12.94 41.06 2.66
C VAL A 519 11.60 40.72 3.30
N SER A 520 11.09 41.63 4.12
CA SER A 520 9.95 41.35 5.00
C SER A 520 9.14 42.61 5.31
N ALA A 521 7.84 42.42 5.53
CA ALA A 521 6.93 43.44 6.05
C ALA A 521 6.95 43.42 7.57
N TRP A 522 6.89 44.59 8.20
CA TRP A 522 6.93 44.77 9.65
C TRP A 522 5.80 45.70 10.09
N ARG A 523 5.17 45.38 11.22
CA ARG A 523 4.20 46.21 11.92
C ARG A 523 4.57 46.32 13.39
N TYR A 524 4.80 47.54 13.84
CA TYR A 524 5.07 47.90 15.23
C TYR A 524 3.83 48.58 15.79
N GLU A 525 3.25 48.02 16.84
CA GLU A 525 1.99 48.49 17.41
C GLU A 525 2.09 48.53 18.95
N LEU A 526 1.60 49.62 19.54
CA LEU A 526 1.45 49.73 20.99
C LEU A 526 0.07 49.22 21.39
N VAL A 527 0.01 48.07 22.06
CA VAL A 527 -1.25 47.42 22.46
C VAL A 527 -1.42 47.40 23.98
N PRO A 528 -2.66 47.52 24.48
CA PRO A 528 -2.95 47.35 25.90
C PRO A 528 -2.95 45.86 26.28
N ASN A 529 -2.34 45.54 27.42
CA ASN A 529 -2.43 44.24 28.10
C ASN A 529 -2.73 44.50 29.58
N ASP A 530 -3.90 44.07 30.07
CA ASP A 530 -4.41 44.40 31.43
C ASP A 530 -4.32 45.90 31.81
N GLY A 531 -4.52 46.77 30.83
CA GLY A 531 -4.43 48.24 31.01
C GLY A 531 -3.00 48.80 30.98
N HIS A 532 -2.00 47.97 30.76
CA HIS A 532 -0.58 48.34 30.63
C HIS A 532 -0.10 48.29 29.17
N ARG A 533 0.89 49.11 28.82
CA ARG A 533 1.46 49.17 27.46
C ARG A 533 2.31 47.95 27.15
N VAL A 534 2.17 47.41 25.94
CA VAL A 534 3.03 46.37 25.37
C VAL A 534 3.40 46.80 23.95
N LEU A 535 4.68 46.70 23.60
CA LEU A 535 5.10 46.80 22.20
C LEU A 535 4.93 45.43 21.54
N LYS A 536 4.10 45.36 20.51
CA LYS A 536 3.95 44.18 19.67
C LYS A 536 4.60 44.43 18.32
N ILE A 537 5.44 43.50 17.91
CA ILE A 537 6.13 43.51 16.62
C ILE A 537 5.62 42.31 15.84
N THR A 538 5.11 42.55 14.63
CA THR A 538 4.71 41.50 13.69
C THR A 538 5.58 41.60 12.45
N ALA A 539 6.17 40.49 12.01
CA ALA A 539 6.96 40.42 10.79
C ALA A 539 6.45 39.32 9.86
N ARG A 540 6.50 39.55 8.54
CA ARG A 540 6.07 38.59 7.52
C ARG A 540 7.08 38.54 6.37
N PRO A 541 7.55 37.35 5.95
CA PRO A 541 8.49 37.25 4.83
C PRO A 541 7.81 37.62 3.51
N LEU A 542 8.56 38.25 2.61
CA LEU A 542 8.09 38.67 1.29
C LEU A 542 8.88 37.98 0.18
N ALA A 543 8.25 37.83 -0.98
CA ALA A 543 8.95 37.32 -2.16
C ALA A 543 9.96 38.35 -2.69
N SER A 544 11.07 37.84 -3.22
CA SER A 544 12.05 38.62 -3.99
C SER A 544 11.94 38.23 -5.48
N PRO A 545 11.84 39.18 -6.42
CA PRO A 545 11.88 40.63 -6.23
C PRO A 545 10.62 41.18 -5.56
N LEU A 546 10.81 42.24 -4.78
CA LEU A 546 9.73 42.93 -4.06
C LEU A 546 8.74 43.58 -5.03
N THR A 547 7.45 43.29 -4.87
CA THR A 547 6.36 43.80 -5.73
C THR A 547 5.32 44.64 -4.99
N ILE A 548 5.44 44.75 -3.67
CA ILE A 548 4.51 45.50 -2.82
C ILE A 548 5.18 46.74 -2.23
N THR A 549 4.39 47.74 -1.84
CA THR A 549 4.89 48.98 -1.22
C THR A 549 4.53 49.08 0.27
N VAL A 550 5.11 50.07 0.97
CA VAL A 550 4.82 50.29 2.40
C VAL A 550 3.34 50.64 2.62
N GLU A 551 2.72 51.32 1.65
CA GLU A 551 1.31 51.68 1.65
C GLU A 551 0.40 50.46 1.47
N ASP A 552 0.88 49.37 0.85
CA ASP A 552 0.14 48.11 0.76
C ASP A 552 0.11 47.35 2.08
N ILE A 553 1.23 47.32 2.80
CA ILE A 553 1.31 46.64 4.10
C ILE A 553 0.65 47.43 5.22
N ALA A 554 0.41 48.74 5.02
CA ALA A 554 -0.34 49.58 5.95
C ALA A 554 -1.85 49.25 6.00
N LYS A 555 -2.35 48.44 5.05
CA LYS A 555 -3.76 48.01 5.02
C LYS A 555 -3.96 46.80 5.92
N ASP A 556 -4.97 46.82 6.79
CA ASP A 556 -5.30 45.69 7.68
C ASP A 556 -5.47 44.36 6.93
N SER A 557 -6.02 44.39 5.70
CA SER A 557 -6.21 43.21 4.86
C SER A 557 -4.91 42.49 4.48
N PHE A 558 -3.75 43.14 4.62
CA PHE A 558 -2.45 42.51 4.38
C PHE A 558 -2.07 41.54 5.52
N TRP A 559 -2.47 41.83 6.76
CA TRP A 559 -2.10 41.07 7.95
C TRP A 559 -3.20 40.05 8.29
N THR A 560 -2.92 38.78 8.01
CA THR A 560 -3.89 37.68 8.02
C THR A 560 -3.57 36.62 9.08
N GLY A 561 -2.37 36.66 9.66
CA GLY A 561 -1.82 35.63 10.55
C GLY A 561 -0.98 34.56 9.84
N GLU A 562 -1.06 34.45 8.51
CA GLU A 562 -0.30 33.43 7.76
C GLU A 562 1.17 33.82 7.56
N LYS A 563 2.09 32.94 7.97
CA LYS A 563 3.55 33.15 7.95
C LYS A 563 4.02 34.37 8.78
N GLU A 564 3.18 34.88 9.68
CA GLU A 564 3.52 36.01 10.55
C GLU A 564 4.24 35.52 11.80
N VAL A 565 5.31 36.23 12.16
CA VAL A 565 6.05 36.05 13.41
C VAL A 565 5.69 37.22 14.30
N VAL A 566 5.26 36.93 15.53
CA VAL A 566 4.83 37.95 16.50
C VAL A 566 5.71 37.85 17.74
N ARG A 567 6.19 39.00 18.23
CA ARG A 567 6.83 39.14 19.55
C ARG A 567 6.24 40.30 20.31
N GLN A 568 6.06 40.10 21.61
CA GLN A 568 5.53 41.11 22.52
C GLN A 568 6.57 41.45 23.59
N PHE A 569 6.73 42.74 23.84
CA PHE A 569 7.66 43.30 24.80
C PHE A 569 6.87 44.07 25.87
N PRO A 570 6.85 43.60 27.13
CA PRO A 570 6.10 44.26 28.18
C PRO A 570 6.77 45.56 28.62
N ALA A 571 5.98 46.58 28.93
CA ALA A 571 6.46 47.81 29.56
C ALA A 571 6.77 47.56 31.05
N SER A 572 7.80 46.77 31.33
CA SER A 572 8.19 46.43 32.70
C SER A 572 8.77 47.62 33.47
N GLY A 573 9.16 48.69 32.78
CA GLY A 573 9.87 49.82 33.37
C GLY A 573 11.30 49.45 33.77
N MET A 574 11.82 50.12 34.78
CA MET A 574 13.18 49.90 35.29
C MET A 574 13.27 50.13 36.79
N VAL A 575 14.31 49.57 37.43
CA VAL A 575 14.64 49.85 38.82
C VAL A 575 15.70 50.95 38.86
N THR A 576 15.36 52.04 39.53
CA THR A 576 16.27 53.16 39.80
C THR A 576 17.36 52.77 40.78
N SER A 577 18.42 53.58 40.87
CA SER A 577 19.50 53.35 41.86
C SER A 577 19.03 53.41 43.33
N SER A 578 17.83 53.94 43.61
CA SER A 578 17.22 53.89 44.95
C SER A 578 16.43 52.60 45.23
N GLY A 579 16.37 51.67 44.27
CA GLY A 579 15.63 50.41 44.39
C GLY A 579 14.14 50.51 44.04
N SER A 580 13.66 51.67 43.60
CA SER A 580 12.26 51.86 43.22
C SER A 580 12.03 51.48 41.75
N VAL A 581 10.98 50.70 41.49
CA VAL A 581 10.49 50.43 40.14
C VAL A 581 9.73 51.66 39.64
N VAL A 582 10.10 52.16 38.47
CA VAL A 582 9.48 53.31 37.79
C VAL A 582 9.07 52.93 36.37
N PHE A 583 8.11 53.66 35.81
CA PHE A 583 7.59 53.49 34.44
C PHE A 583 6.99 52.11 34.11
N ARG A 584 6.72 51.30 35.13
CA ARG A 584 5.97 50.05 34.96
C ARG A 584 4.59 50.35 34.36
N GLY A 585 4.28 49.65 33.28
CA GLY A 585 3.07 49.80 32.50
C GLY A 585 3.12 50.93 31.47
N SER A 586 4.18 51.75 31.43
CA SER A 586 4.32 52.86 30.49
C SER A 586 5.49 52.72 29.53
N GLU A 587 6.65 52.25 30.00
CA GLU A 587 7.90 52.15 29.21
C GLU A 587 8.57 50.78 29.37
N GLY A 588 9.28 50.33 28.33
CA GLY A 588 10.07 49.11 28.35
C GLY A 588 11.56 49.40 28.16
N TYR A 589 12.40 48.73 28.96
CA TYR A 589 13.85 48.85 28.90
C TYR A 589 14.50 47.45 28.88
N PHE A 590 15.36 47.21 27.89
CA PHE A 590 15.99 45.91 27.68
C PHE A 590 17.50 46.06 27.46
N TRP A 591 18.31 45.29 28.17
CA TRP A 591 19.75 45.33 27.97
C TRP A 591 20.20 44.72 26.64
N SER A 592 21.29 45.26 26.10
CA SER A 592 22.15 44.59 25.13
C SER A 592 23.42 44.08 25.82
N ALA A 593 24.21 43.26 25.13
CA ALA A 593 25.56 42.86 25.54
C ALA A 593 26.65 43.90 25.19
N THR A 594 26.28 45.02 24.57
CA THR A 594 27.23 46.02 24.07
C THR A 594 27.47 47.11 25.10
N ASP A 595 28.72 47.19 25.58
CA ASP A 595 29.17 48.20 26.52
C ASP A 595 29.26 49.59 25.86
N ASN A 596 29.09 50.66 26.65
CA ASN A 596 29.28 52.03 26.20
C ASN A 596 30.03 52.86 27.26
N GLY A 597 31.11 52.29 27.78
CA GLY A 597 31.99 52.94 28.73
C GLY A 597 31.46 52.90 30.17
N PRO A 598 32.08 53.66 31.09
CA PRO A 598 31.97 53.39 32.53
C PRO A 598 30.58 53.64 33.13
N PHE A 599 29.70 54.39 32.45
CA PHE A 599 28.42 54.82 33.00
C PHE A 599 27.21 54.39 32.18
N TYR A 600 27.41 53.88 30.97
CA TYR A 600 26.33 53.60 30.03
C TYR A 600 26.54 52.26 29.36
N ALA A 601 25.44 51.60 29.02
CA ALA A 601 25.41 50.42 28.15
C ALA A 601 24.30 50.60 27.10
N TRP A 602 24.42 49.90 25.99
CA TRP A 602 23.39 49.89 24.96
C TRP A 602 22.20 49.02 25.38
N GLY A 603 21.03 49.36 24.87
CA GLY A 603 19.81 48.58 25.07
C GLY A 603 18.73 48.96 24.07
N MET A 604 17.57 48.34 24.23
CA MET A 604 16.36 48.68 23.49
C MET A 604 15.36 49.36 24.44
N PHE A 605 14.70 50.40 23.94
CA PHE A 605 13.63 51.12 24.62
C PHE A 605 12.37 51.19 23.77
N PHE A 606 11.23 51.26 24.46
CA PHE A 606 10.03 51.82 23.88
C PHE A 606 9.22 52.59 24.93
N GLY A 607 8.51 53.62 24.47
CA GLY A 607 7.62 54.44 25.29
C GLY A 607 6.29 54.72 24.60
N ASP A 608 5.73 55.88 24.86
CA ASP A 608 4.48 56.32 24.26
C ASP A 608 4.61 56.93 22.86
N SER A 609 5.81 57.38 22.54
CA SER A 609 6.10 58.21 21.38
C SER A 609 7.06 57.53 20.41
N SER A 610 8.02 56.73 20.86
CA SER A 610 8.96 56.03 19.98
C SER A 610 9.49 54.73 20.56
N SER A 611 10.21 53.99 19.72
CA SER A 611 11.06 52.87 20.10
C SER A 611 12.38 52.93 19.35
N ASP A 612 13.48 52.71 20.06
CA ASP A 612 14.83 52.85 19.55
C ASP A 612 15.82 51.95 20.29
N VAL A 613 16.99 51.78 19.66
CA VAL A 613 18.18 51.24 20.31
C VAL A 613 19.08 52.40 20.73
N GLY A 614 19.21 52.57 22.05
CA GLY A 614 19.86 53.73 22.66
C GLY A 614 20.80 53.37 23.80
N ARG A 615 21.25 54.40 24.53
CA ARG A 615 22.24 54.30 25.62
C ARG A 615 21.56 54.57 26.95
N TYR A 616 21.71 53.66 27.91
CA TYR A 616 21.10 53.77 29.25
C TYR A 616 22.14 53.65 30.34
N MET A 617 21.87 54.30 31.49
CA MET A 617 22.82 54.29 32.61
C MET A 617 22.99 52.88 33.17
N SER A 618 24.21 52.36 33.19
CA SER A 618 24.52 50.97 33.59
C SER A 618 24.19 50.63 35.05
N ARG A 619 24.02 51.67 35.89
CA ARG A 619 23.60 51.56 37.31
C ARG A 619 22.10 51.34 37.52
N LEU A 620 21.30 51.40 36.47
CA LEU A 620 19.87 51.08 36.51
C LEU A 620 19.70 49.57 36.36
N LYS A 621 18.54 49.04 36.74
CA LYS A 621 18.19 47.65 36.43
C LYS A 621 17.07 47.58 35.40
N ASN A 622 17.35 46.92 34.28
CA ASN A 622 16.42 46.76 33.17
C ASN A 622 16.11 45.27 32.96
N SER A 623 15.07 44.99 32.18
CA SER A 623 14.74 43.62 31.81
C SER A 623 15.72 43.07 30.76
N VAL A 624 15.69 41.76 30.57
CA VAL A 624 16.52 41.07 29.59
C VAL A 624 15.62 40.21 28.70
N ARG A 625 15.78 40.39 27.39
CA ARG A 625 15.20 39.54 26.35
C ARG A 625 16.34 38.92 25.55
N LEU A 626 16.34 37.59 25.44
CA LEU A 626 17.42 36.87 24.79
C LEU A 626 17.13 36.58 23.32
N PHE A 627 18.20 36.34 22.57
CA PHE A 627 18.15 35.85 21.20
C PHE A 627 18.65 34.41 21.19
N VAL A 628 18.03 33.54 20.39
CA VAL A 628 18.43 32.15 20.20
C VAL A 628 19.63 32.08 19.26
N ASP A 629 20.56 31.17 19.54
CA ASP A 629 21.71 30.93 18.67
C ASP A 629 21.24 30.31 17.34
N ALA A 630 21.92 30.65 16.24
CA ALA A 630 21.71 29.97 14.97
C ALA A 630 22.37 28.59 14.99
N GLU A 631 21.64 27.57 14.53
CA GLU A 631 22.14 26.19 14.40
C GLU A 631 23.12 26.01 13.25
#